data_AF-A0A6L8EQK7-F1
#
_entry.id   AF-A0A6L8EQK7-F1
#
_cell.length_a   1.000
_cell.length_b   1.000
_cell.length_c   1.000
_cell.angle_alpha   90.00
_cell.angle_beta   90.00
_cell.angle_gamma   90.00
#
_symmetry.space_group_name_H-M   'P 1'
#
loop_
_entity.id
_entity.type
_entity.pdbx_description
1 polymer ?
#
loop_
_entity_poly.entity_id
_entity_poly.type
_entity_poly.pdbx_seq_one_letter_code
_entity_poly.pdbx_strand_id
1 'polypeptide(L)'
;MKLLTLLITLMLCLSVLLIGCDQEVTQPIMEVVKPPQDSLEMDSLELAQAAMERVNERRTEAHQKAEETGDFSTVFAASEDILKEELGFRKGLWVDLVEIYRQENLENPELLEGLENLEDAFVEKLKSETFGMFYFEYIRTFDALIVEYLRLSFEFPEKNEAELFILFRGSVRDGEIAIIFP
;
A
#
# COMPACT_ATOMS: atom_id res chain seq x y z
N MET A 1 -18.84 17.10 -24.56
CA MET A 1 -20.08 16.40 -24.13
C MET A 1 -20.01 14.89 -24.30
N LYS A 2 -19.59 14.31 -25.44
CA LYS A 2 -19.54 12.84 -25.62
C LYS A 2 -18.58 12.09 -24.66
N LEU A 3 -17.46 12.70 -24.26
CA LEU A 3 -16.51 12.09 -23.32
C LEU A 3 -17.07 12.02 -21.88
N LEU A 4 -17.82 13.06 -21.48
CA LEU A 4 -18.43 13.15 -20.16
C LEU A 4 -19.55 12.10 -19.99
N THR A 5 -20.36 11.88 -21.03
CA THR A 5 -21.38 10.82 -21.01
C THR A 5 -20.76 9.42 -20.98
N LEU A 6 -19.59 9.24 -21.61
CA LEU A 6 -18.87 7.96 -21.58
C LEU A 6 -18.31 7.66 -20.19
N LEU A 7 -17.74 8.66 -19.51
CA LEU A 7 -17.18 8.53 -18.17
C LEU A 7 -18.26 8.23 -17.11
N ILE A 8 -19.42 8.90 -17.21
CA ILE A 8 -20.55 8.66 -16.30
C ILE A 8 -21.12 7.24 -16.48
N THR A 9 -21.18 6.74 -17.72
CA THR A 9 -21.70 5.38 -18.00
C THR A 9 -20.71 4.31 -17.53
N LEU A 10 -19.39 4.55 -17.64
CA LEU A 10 -18.35 3.63 -17.15
C LEU A 10 -18.36 3.52 -15.61
N MET A 11 -18.52 4.65 -14.91
CA MET A 11 -18.66 4.71 -13.45
C MET A 11 -19.93 3.98 -12.94
N LEU A 12 -21.04 4.05 -13.70
CA LEU A 12 -22.30 3.36 -13.37
C LEU A 12 -22.23 1.84 -13.60
N CYS A 13 -21.42 1.37 -14.55
CA CYS A 13 -21.22 -0.08 -14.76
C CYS A 13 -20.28 -0.71 -13.73
N LEU A 14 -19.27 0.02 -13.24
CA LEU A 14 -18.38 -0.45 -12.17
C LEU A 14 -19.10 -0.56 -10.81
N SER A 15 -20.05 0.34 -10.52
CA SER A 15 -20.82 0.30 -9.27
C SER A 15 -21.82 -0.85 -9.19
N VAL A 16 -22.36 -1.34 -10.31
CA VAL A 16 -23.27 -2.51 -10.34
C VAL A 16 -22.51 -3.84 -10.14
N LEU A 17 -21.22 -3.90 -10.47
CA LEU A 17 -20.35 -5.05 -10.19
C LEU A 17 -19.88 -5.12 -8.72
N LEU A 18 -20.04 -4.05 -7.94
CA LEU A 18 -19.56 -3.93 -6.56
C LEU A 18 -20.64 -4.18 -5.47
N ILE A 19 -21.88 -4.50 -5.83
CA ILE A 19 -22.99 -4.70 -4.85
C ILE A 19 -23.37 -6.18 -4.66
N GLY A 20 -22.75 -7.12 -5.38
CA GLY A 20 -23.12 -8.54 -5.32
C GLY A 20 -22.01 -9.45 -4.82
N CYS A 21 -22.03 -9.75 -3.53
CA CYS A 21 -21.35 -10.86 -2.84
C CYS A 21 -19.86 -10.65 -2.51
N ASP A 22 -19.58 -9.99 -1.39
CA ASP A 22 -19.39 -10.77 -0.17
C ASP A 22 -19.72 -9.94 1.06
N GLN A 23 -20.63 -10.47 1.88
CA GLN A 23 -21.01 -9.89 3.16
C GLN A 23 -20.14 -10.58 4.22
N GLU A 24 -18.82 -10.50 4.07
CA GLU A 24 -17.89 -11.03 5.05
C GLU A 24 -17.66 -9.99 6.15
N VAL A 25 -18.38 -10.22 7.24
CA VAL A 25 -18.01 -9.94 8.63
C VAL A 25 -16.75 -9.08 8.77
N THR A 26 -16.94 -7.80 9.10
CA THR A 26 -15.90 -6.96 9.73
C THR A 26 -15.43 -7.64 11.02
N GLN A 27 -14.41 -8.49 10.91
CA GLN A 27 -13.62 -8.91 12.05
C GLN A 27 -12.70 -7.75 12.43
N PRO A 28 -12.54 -7.47 13.73
CA PRO A 28 -11.52 -6.53 14.17
C PRO A 28 -10.14 -7.02 13.73
N ILE A 29 -9.31 -6.10 13.20
CA ILE A 29 -7.95 -6.33 12.66
C ILE A 29 -7.01 -7.02 13.69
N MET A 30 -7.43 -7.11 14.96
CA MET A 30 -6.78 -7.88 16.02
C MET A 30 -6.43 -9.34 15.66
N GLU A 31 -7.12 -9.99 14.72
CA GLU A 31 -6.77 -11.37 14.34
C GLU A 31 -5.61 -11.46 13.34
N VAL A 32 -5.25 -10.37 12.64
CA VAL A 32 -4.41 -10.48 11.44
C VAL A 32 -2.99 -9.94 11.62
N VAL A 33 -2.71 -9.14 12.66
CA VAL A 33 -1.33 -8.73 12.98
C VAL A 33 -0.99 -9.16 14.40
N LYS A 34 -0.62 -10.44 14.56
CA LYS A 34 0.01 -10.87 15.82
C LYS A 34 1.47 -10.40 15.80
N PRO A 35 1.91 -9.60 16.78
CA PRO A 35 3.32 -9.31 16.91
C PRO A 35 4.11 -10.61 17.14
N PRO A 36 5.38 -10.69 16.73
CA PRO A 36 6.22 -11.87 16.95
C PRO A 36 6.19 -12.33 18.42
N GLN A 37 6.31 -13.63 18.68
CA GLN A 37 6.22 -14.18 20.04
C GLN A 37 7.31 -13.66 21.01
N ASP A 38 8.35 -13.01 20.50
CA ASP A 38 9.44 -12.38 21.26
C ASP A 38 9.29 -10.85 21.45
N SER A 39 8.11 -10.29 21.13
CA SER A 39 7.81 -8.84 21.10
C SER A 39 7.74 -8.11 22.46
N LEU A 40 8.09 -8.75 23.57
CA LEU A 40 7.95 -8.14 24.90
C LEU A 40 8.94 -6.99 25.18
N GLU A 41 9.96 -6.81 24.33
CA GLU A 41 11.00 -5.78 24.50
C GLU A 41 11.14 -4.82 23.30
N MET A 42 10.44 -5.05 22.19
CA MET A 42 10.57 -4.21 20.99
C MET A 42 9.65 -2.99 21.06
N ASP A 43 10.16 -1.83 20.64
CA ASP A 43 9.30 -0.66 20.47
C ASP A 43 8.41 -0.80 19.21
N SER A 44 7.37 0.03 19.11
CA SER A 44 6.39 -0.05 18.01
C SER A 44 7.00 0.17 16.62
N LEU A 45 8.10 0.92 16.53
CA LEU A 45 8.79 1.15 15.26
C LEU A 45 9.60 -0.08 14.85
N GLU A 46 10.32 -0.70 15.78
CA GLU A 46 11.03 -1.96 15.55
C GLU A 46 10.07 -3.07 15.11
N LEU A 47 8.89 -3.15 15.73
CA LEU A 47 7.84 -4.10 15.32
C LEU A 47 7.34 -3.84 13.89
N ALA A 48 7.12 -2.57 13.53
CA ALA A 48 6.69 -2.17 12.19
C ALA A 48 7.74 -2.49 11.13
N GLN A 49 9.02 -2.22 11.42
CA GLN A 49 10.14 -2.53 10.54
C GLN A 49 10.29 -4.05 10.35
N ALA A 50 10.21 -4.83 11.41
CA ALA A 50 10.28 -6.30 11.33
C ALA A 50 9.10 -6.90 10.55
N ALA A 51 7.91 -6.30 10.62
CA ALA A 51 6.78 -6.71 9.79
C ALA A 51 6.99 -6.39 8.31
N MET A 52 7.56 -5.22 8.01
CA MET A 52 7.89 -4.82 6.65
C MET A 52 9.04 -5.65 6.04
N GLU A 53 9.99 -6.10 6.88
CA GLU A 53 11.07 -7.00 6.45
C GLU A 53 10.52 -8.32 5.90
N ARG A 54 9.58 -8.95 6.61
CA ARG A 54 8.90 -10.18 6.12
C ARG A 54 8.17 -9.98 4.80
N VAL A 55 7.48 -8.84 4.64
CA VAL A 55 6.86 -8.47 3.36
C VAL A 55 7.92 -8.36 2.26
N ASN A 56 9.06 -7.75 2.54
CA ASN A 56 10.12 -7.56 1.56
C ASN A 56 10.87 -8.86 1.21
N GLU A 57 11.01 -9.79 2.15
CA GLU A 57 11.45 -11.16 1.89
C GLU A 57 10.50 -11.87 0.93
N ARG A 58 9.19 -11.88 1.24
CA ARG A 58 8.15 -12.49 0.37
C ARG A 58 8.08 -11.86 -1.02
N ARG A 59 8.26 -10.54 -1.14
CA ARG A 59 8.36 -9.84 -2.43
C ARG A 59 9.58 -10.32 -3.22
N THR A 60 10.71 -10.50 -2.55
CA THR A 60 11.94 -11.01 -3.17
C THR A 60 11.75 -12.43 -3.69
N GLU A 61 11.12 -13.31 -2.92
CA GLU A 61 10.78 -14.67 -3.35
C GLU A 61 9.83 -14.69 -4.56
N ALA A 62 8.77 -13.86 -4.52
CA ALA A 62 7.83 -13.74 -5.62
C ALA A 62 8.51 -13.23 -6.91
N HIS A 63 9.44 -12.29 -6.77
CA HIS A 63 10.23 -11.77 -7.89
C HIS A 63 11.15 -12.83 -8.49
N GLN A 64 11.91 -13.54 -7.66
CA GLN A 64 12.79 -14.63 -8.10
C GLN A 64 12.00 -15.73 -8.82
N LYS A 65 10.82 -16.09 -8.32
CA LYS A 65 9.94 -17.05 -8.98
C LYS A 65 9.45 -16.55 -10.34
N ALA A 66 9.14 -15.26 -10.47
CA ALA A 66 8.77 -14.65 -11.74
C ALA A 66 9.95 -14.66 -12.74
N GLU A 67 11.17 -14.40 -12.27
CA GLU A 67 12.40 -14.52 -13.07
C GLU A 67 12.63 -15.96 -13.56
N GLU A 68 12.51 -16.96 -12.68
CA GLU A 68 12.71 -18.37 -13.00
C GLU A 68 11.71 -18.89 -14.04
N THR A 69 10.45 -18.44 -13.94
CA THR A 69 9.36 -18.87 -14.82
C THR A 69 9.22 -18.01 -16.08
N GLY A 70 9.83 -16.82 -16.08
CA GLY A 70 9.62 -15.79 -17.11
C GLY A 70 8.22 -15.18 -17.09
N ASP A 71 7.44 -15.38 -16.03
CA ASP A 71 6.06 -14.88 -15.90
C ASP A 71 5.93 -13.81 -14.82
N PHE A 72 6.12 -12.56 -15.23
CA PHE A 72 5.96 -11.39 -14.37
C PHE A 72 4.52 -10.88 -14.27
N SER A 73 3.56 -11.49 -14.96
CA SER A 73 2.15 -11.07 -14.87
C SER A 73 1.54 -11.32 -13.48
N THR A 74 2.16 -12.20 -12.71
CA THR A 74 1.73 -12.62 -11.36
C THR A 74 2.19 -11.68 -10.25
N VAL A 75 3.20 -10.84 -10.50
CA VAL A 75 3.85 -10.00 -9.48
C VAL A 75 2.88 -8.99 -8.85
N PHE A 76 1.98 -8.42 -9.66
CA PHE A 76 0.96 -7.48 -9.18
C PHE A 76 0.03 -8.13 -8.16
N ALA A 77 -0.55 -9.29 -8.51
CA ALA A 77 -1.44 -10.03 -7.62
C ALA A 77 -0.71 -10.50 -6.35
N ALA A 78 0.52 -11.00 -6.52
CA ALA A 78 1.36 -11.44 -5.40
C ALA A 78 1.59 -10.31 -4.38
N SER A 79 1.72 -9.06 -4.82
CA SER A 79 1.90 -7.94 -3.90
C SER A 79 0.71 -7.73 -2.95
N GLU A 80 -0.52 -7.78 -3.46
CA GLU A 80 -1.72 -7.65 -2.64
C GLU A 80 -1.84 -8.83 -1.68
N ASP A 81 -1.58 -10.04 -2.17
CA ASP A 81 -1.65 -11.26 -1.37
C ASP A 81 -0.61 -11.23 -0.24
N ILE A 82 0.62 -10.79 -0.51
CA ILE A 82 1.67 -10.65 0.51
C ILE A 82 1.27 -9.63 1.58
N LEU A 83 0.76 -8.45 1.20
CA LEU A 83 0.33 -7.44 2.18
C LEU A 83 -0.82 -7.95 3.05
N LYS A 84 -1.76 -8.71 2.45
CA LYS A 84 -2.85 -9.32 3.18
C LYS A 84 -2.36 -10.43 4.13
N GLU A 85 -1.51 -11.33 3.66
CA GLU A 85 -1.02 -12.48 4.43
C GLU A 85 -0.09 -12.05 5.58
N GLU A 86 0.83 -11.13 5.34
CA GLU A 86 1.86 -10.73 6.31
C GLU A 86 1.39 -9.64 7.28
N LEU A 87 0.55 -8.72 6.81
CA LEU A 87 0.13 -7.52 7.57
C LEU A 87 -1.37 -7.45 7.82
N GLY A 88 -2.15 -8.38 7.28
CA GLY A 88 -3.60 -8.35 7.42
C GLY A 88 -4.31 -7.17 6.77
N PHE A 89 -3.64 -6.55 5.81
CA PHE A 89 -4.20 -5.40 5.13
C PHE A 89 -5.41 -5.82 4.29
N ARG A 90 -6.48 -5.02 4.37
CA ARG A 90 -7.53 -5.11 3.36
C ARG A 90 -6.97 -4.69 1.99
N LYS A 91 -7.55 -5.24 0.94
CA LYS A 91 -7.20 -4.90 -0.44
C LYS A 91 -7.22 -3.38 -0.64
N GLY A 92 -6.16 -2.85 -1.25
CA GLY A 92 -6.03 -1.42 -1.55
C GLY A 92 -5.69 -0.49 -0.37
N LEU A 93 -5.46 -1.00 0.85
CA LEU A 93 -5.09 -0.14 1.99
C LEU A 93 -3.83 0.69 1.70
N TRP A 94 -2.81 0.11 1.06
CA TRP A 94 -1.59 0.85 0.71
C TRP A 94 -1.85 2.01 -0.26
N VAL A 95 -2.84 1.87 -1.15
CA VAL A 95 -3.25 2.95 -2.07
C VAL A 95 -3.87 4.09 -1.28
N ASP A 96 -4.68 3.78 -0.27
CA ASP A 96 -5.26 4.80 0.61
C ASP A 96 -4.16 5.56 1.37
N LEU A 97 -3.10 4.88 1.81
CA LEU A 97 -1.95 5.53 2.46
C LEU A 97 -1.21 6.50 1.52
N VAL A 98 -0.98 6.09 0.27
CA VAL A 98 -0.36 6.94 -0.77
C VAL A 98 -1.25 8.16 -1.08
N GLU A 99 -2.56 7.95 -1.19
CA GLU A 99 -3.51 9.04 -1.44
C GLU A 99 -3.54 10.02 -0.26
N ILE A 100 -3.54 9.53 0.98
CA ILE A 100 -3.40 10.39 2.16
C ILE A 100 -2.10 11.20 2.06
N TYR A 101 -0.98 10.55 1.76
CA TYR A 101 0.32 11.22 1.64
C TYR A 101 0.29 12.36 0.61
N ARG A 102 -0.29 12.11 -0.56
CA ARG A 102 -0.50 13.12 -1.60
C ARG A 102 -1.36 14.28 -1.12
N GLN A 103 -2.52 14.00 -0.53
CA GLN A 103 -3.48 15.02 -0.11
C GLN A 103 -2.92 15.95 0.97
N GLU A 104 -2.19 15.40 1.94
CA GLU A 104 -1.60 16.20 3.01
C GLU A 104 -0.38 17.01 2.56
N ASN A 105 0.20 16.70 1.38
CA ASN A 105 1.35 17.40 0.80
C ASN A 105 1.00 18.25 -0.44
N LEU A 106 -0.27 18.58 -0.68
CA LEU A 106 -0.70 19.39 -1.84
C LEU A 106 -0.02 20.77 -1.94
N GLU A 107 0.43 21.31 -0.81
CA GLU A 107 1.10 22.61 -0.75
C GLU A 107 2.64 22.48 -0.88
N ASN A 108 3.18 21.26 -1.00
CA ASN A 108 4.61 21.00 -1.16
C ASN A 108 4.92 20.63 -2.63
N PRO A 109 5.34 21.59 -3.47
CA PRO A 109 5.53 21.36 -4.90
C PRO A 109 6.66 20.36 -5.21
N GLU A 110 7.70 20.28 -4.37
CA GLU A 110 8.82 19.36 -4.58
C GLU A 110 8.39 17.90 -4.37
N LEU A 111 7.58 17.63 -3.33
CA LEU A 111 7.02 16.30 -3.09
C LEU A 111 6.03 15.89 -4.19
N LEU A 112 5.19 16.83 -4.64
CA LEU A 112 4.25 16.57 -5.72
C LEU A 112 4.97 16.25 -7.03
N GLU A 113 6.00 17.02 -7.38
CA GLU A 113 6.82 16.76 -8.56
C GLU A 113 7.50 15.38 -8.47
N GLY A 114 8.01 15.00 -7.29
CA GLY A 114 8.56 13.66 -7.05
C GLY A 114 7.54 12.53 -7.26
N LEU A 115 6.31 12.69 -6.73
CA LEU A 115 5.22 11.74 -6.94
C LEU A 115 4.79 11.65 -8.40
N GLU A 116 4.63 12.78 -9.08
CA GLU A 116 4.25 12.85 -10.50
C GLU A 116 5.30 12.19 -11.39
N ASN A 117 6.60 12.46 -11.16
CA ASN A 117 7.69 11.82 -11.89
C ASN A 117 7.70 10.30 -11.69
N LEU A 118 7.45 9.84 -10.46
CA LEU A 118 7.38 8.42 -10.14
C LEU A 118 6.17 7.76 -10.84
N GLU A 119 5.01 8.42 -10.87
CA GLU A 119 3.82 7.96 -11.58
C GLU A 119 4.03 7.90 -13.10
N ASP A 120 4.66 8.92 -13.68
CA ASP A 120 4.98 8.95 -15.10
C ASP A 120 5.94 7.81 -15.48
N ALA A 121 7.01 7.61 -14.70
CA ALA A 121 7.93 6.49 -14.89
C ALA A 121 7.21 5.14 -14.79
N PHE A 122 6.27 4.99 -13.85
CA PHE A 122 5.48 3.78 -13.70
C PHE A 122 4.53 3.56 -14.88
N VAL A 123 3.85 4.60 -15.36
CA VAL A 123 2.96 4.53 -16.54
C VAL A 123 3.74 4.20 -17.81
N GLU A 124 4.97 4.71 -17.96
CA GLU A 124 5.85 4.30 -19.06
C GLU A 124 6.18 2.81 -18.98
N LYS A 125 6.53 2.30 -17.79
CA LYS A 125 6.81 0.88 -17.57
C LYS A 125 5.59 0.00 -17.77
N LEU A 126 4.38 0.48 -17.47
CA LEU A 126 3.12 -0.22 -17.72
C LEU A 126 2.89 -0.44 -19.23
N LYS A 127 3.30 0.51 -20.07
CA LYS A 127 3.15 0.45 -21.53
C LYS A 127 4.19 -0.43 -22.20
N SER A 128 5.37 -0.57 -21.60
CA SER A 128 6.31 -1.62 -21.99
C SER A 128 5.88 -2.95 -21.37
N GLU A 129 5.98 -4.07 -22.08
CA GLU A 129 5.64 -5.41 -21.57
C GLU A 129 6.56 -5.88 -20.41
N THR A 130 7.26 -4.96 -19.76
CA THR A 130 8.23 -5.15 -18.69
C THR A 130 7.71 -4.74 -17.32
N PHE A 131 6.46 -4.27 -17.23
CA PHE A 131 5.84 -3.76 -16.01
C PHE A 131 6.11 -4.60 -14.75
N GLY A 132 5.80 -5.90 -14.80
CA GLY A 132 5.94 -6.77 -13.65
C GLY A 132 7.40 -6.96 -13.19
N MET A 133 8.39 -6.67 -14.04
CA MET A 133 9.81 -6.69 -13.67
C MET A 133 10.18 -5.51 -12.76
N PHE A 134 9.45 -4.38 -12.82
CA PHE A 134 9.78 -3.17 -12.05
C PHE A 134 8.76 -2.88 -10.94
N TYR A 135 7.69 -3.69 -10.84
CA TYR A 135 6.56 -3.40 -9.96
C TYR A 135 6.96 -3.32 -8.47
N PHE A 136 7.76 -4.26 -7.97
CA PHE A 136 8.19 -4.23 -6.56
C PHE A 136 9.16 -3.10 -6.26
N GLU A 137 9.99 -2.68 -7.21
CA GLU A 137 10.85 -1.51 -7.03
C GLU A 137 10.01 -0.26 -6.81
N TYR A 138 8.95 -0.08 -7.62
CA TYR A 138 8.02 1.03 -7.48
C TYR A 138 7.27 1.01 -6.14
N ILE A 139 6.68 -0.13 -5.76
CA ILE A 139 5.91 -0.21 -4.51
C ILE A 139 6.80 -0.02 -3.28
N ARG A 140 8.06 -0.47 -3.32
CA ARG A 140 9.02 -0.30 -2.22
C ARG A 140 9.30 1.17 -1.89
N THR A 141 9.15 2.09 -2.84
CA THR A 141 9.25 3.53 -2.58
C THR A 141 8.25 3.99 -1.50
N PHE A 142 7.12 3.30 -1.36
CA PHE A 142 6.06 3.61 -0.40
C PHE A 142 6.14 2.82 0.91
N ASP A 143 7.18 1.99 1.11
CA ASP A 143 7.32 1.18 2.33
C ASP A 143 7.34 2.03 3.61
N ALA A 144 7.89 3.25 3.54
CA ALA A 144 7.89 4.18 4.67
C ALA A 144 6.47 4.54 5.15
N LEU A 145 5.50 4.64 4.23
CA LEU A 145 4.10 4.89 4.58
C LEU A 145 3.49 3.68 5.30
N ILE A 146 3.79 2.47 4.82
CA ILE A 146 3.30 1.23 5.42
C ILE A 146 3.89 1.05 6.82
N VAL A 147 5.20 1.29 6.97
CA VAL A 147 5.89 1.22 8.27
C VAL A 147 5.27 2.20 9.26
N GLU A 148 5.01 3.43 8.86
CA GLU A 148 4.41 4.41 9.77
C GLU A 148 2.98 4.03 10.17
N TYR A 149 2.17 3.56 9.22
CA TYR A 149 0.83 3.07 9.54
C TYR A 149 0.87 1.87 10.52
N LEU A 150 1.79 0.93 10.30
CA LEU A 150 1.99 -0.22 11.21
C LEU A 150 2.46 0.24 12.60
N ARG A 151 3.41 1.18 12.67
CA ARG A 151 3.91 1.75 13.93
C ARG A 151 2.74 2.31 14.75
N LEU A 152 1.88 3.11 14.13
CA LEU A 152 0.68 3.66 14.75
C LEU A 152 -0.30 2.56 15.19
N SER A 153 -0.47 1.51 14.38
CA SER A 153 -1.33 0.38 14.73
C SER A 153 -0.82 -0.41 15.95
N PHE A 154 0.50 -0.47 16.14
CA PHE A 154 1.12 -1.14 17.28
C PHE A 154 1.19 -0.25 18.53
N GLU A 155 1.36 1.06 18.35
CA GLU A 155 1.32 2.03 19.45
C GLU A 155 -0.10 2.18 20.01
N PHE A 156 -1.12 2.08 19.15
CA PHE A 156 -2.54 2.27 19.50
C PHE A 156 -3.42 1.09 19.06
N PRO A 157 -3.21 -0.11 19.64
CA PRO A 157 -3.89 -1.34 19.20
C PRO A 157 -5.42 -1.32 19.42
N GLU A 158 -5.92 -0.42 20.26
CA GLU A 158 -7.35 -0.25 20.50
C GLU A 158 -8.08 0.56 19.41
N LYS A 159 -7.34 1.24 18.53
CA LYS A 159 -7.90 2.11 17.49
C LYS A 159 -8.37 1.32 16.29
N ASN A 160 -9.50 1.72 15.73
CA ASN A 160 -9.94 1.20 14.44
C ASN A 160 -9.24 1.93 13.27
N GLU A 161 -9.39 1.39 12.06
CA GLU A 161 -8.74 1.92 10.85
C GLU A 161 -9.01 3.43 10.61
N ALA A 162 -10.24 3.90 10.84
CA ALA A 162 -10.57 5.32 10.63
C ALA A 162 -9.84 6.23 11.64
N GLU A 163 -9.67 5.78 12.88
CA GLU A 163 -8.88 6.48 13.90
C GLU A 163 -7.38 6.44 13.58
N LEU A 164 -6.88 5.30 13.08
CA LEU A 164 -5.49 5.17 12.63
C LEU A 164 -5.20 6.08 11.43
N PHE A 165 -6.12 6.25 10.49
CA PHE A 165 -5.97 7.22 9.40
C PHE A 165 -5.90 8.67 9.87
N ILE A 166 -6.59 9.02 10.95
CA ILE A 166 -6.49 10.37 11.53
C ILE A 166 -5.07 10.59 12.09
N LEU A 167 -4.53 9.60 12.80
CA LEU A 167 -3.16 9.67 13.31
C LEU A 167 -2.13 9.72 12.18
N PHE A 168 -2.28 8.84 11.18
CA PHE A 168 -1.40 8.79 10.02
C PHE A 168 -1.36 10.11 9.26
N ARG A 169 -2.51 10.76 9.05
CA ARG A 169 -2.58 12.12 8.49
C ARG A 169 -1.77 13.13 9.33
N GLY A 170 -1.81 13.01 10.66
CA GLY A 170 -1.00 13.81 11.57
C GLY A 170 0.50 13.61 11.29
N SER A 171 0.97 12.37 11.30
CA SER A 171 2.38 12.03 11.04
C SER A 171 2.87 12.49 9.66
N VAL A 172 2.02 12.43 8.63
CA VAL A 172 2.34 12.98 7.31
C VAL A 172 2.52 14.51 7.38
N ARG A 173 1.58 15.23 7.98
CA ARG A 173 1.63 16.70 8.09
C ARG A 173 2.84 17.19 8.88
N ASP A 174 3.18 16.46 9.94
CA ASP A 174 4.29 16.80 10.84
C ASP A 174 5.66 16.44 10.24
N GLY A 175 5.68 15.84 9.03
CA GLY A 175 6.91 15.51 8.31
C GLY A 175 7.64 14.31 8.88
N GLU A 176 6.94 13.43 9.61
CA GLU A 176 7.52 12.24 10.22
C GLU A 176 7.86 11.16 9.18
N ILE A 177 7.29 11.26 7.97
CA ILE A 177 7.53 10.32 6.87
C ILE A 177 8.29 10.97 5.72
N ALA A 178 9.50 10.48 5.47
CA ALA A 178 10.30 10.87 4.32
C ALA A 178 10.26 9.75 3.26
N ILE A 179 9.68 10.04 2.10
CA ILE A 179 9.79 9.19 0.91
C ILE A 179 11.00 9.66 0.10
N ILE A 180 11.89 8.72 -0.23
CA ILE A 180 13.00 8.98 -1.15
C ILE A 180 12.57 8.49 -2.53
N PHE A 181 12.31 9.45 -3.43
CA PHE A 181 12.01 9.15 -4.82
C PHE A 181 13.31 8.76 -5.57
N PRO A 182 13.34 7.62 -6.29
CA PRO A 182 14.49 7.17 -7.06
C PRO A 182 14.74 8.00 -8.33
#